data_AF-A0A2V7U0F6-F1
#
_entry.id   AF-A0A2V7U0F6-F1
#
_cell.length_a   1.000
_cell.length_b   1.000
_cell.length_c   1.000
_cell.angle_alpha   90.00
_cell.angle_beta   90.00
_cell.angle_gamma   90.00
#
_symmetry.space_group_name_H-M   'P 1'
#
loop_
_entity.id
_entity.type
_entity.pdbx_description
1 polymer ?
#
loop_
_entity_poly.entity_id
_entity_poly.type
_entity_poly.pdbx_seq_one_letter_code
_entity_poly.pdbx_strand_id
1 'polypeptide(L)'
;MTSESRGCPLCRRDVGVADFVSGRDLEAEVATLVAANTPGWAGQDGLCRECVRRFAGALEELRRHGAPPGAILPTPLRLGALDEYRGRGVTIAFLDSGFYAHPDLVEPEDRILAYVDVTRPGGERRGSASDGIHFRRERGGSRGARRSAPLLNDESSWHGTMTSVVACGNGRLSGGLYRGVASEARLVLVKCGTMRRIAHEDIQRGLDWVVRNRRRYGIRIVNVSCGGDYEASYLTDGLSQAAERATREGILVCAAVGNLGHRPDHPVLPPASAPSALTVGGLDDQNRLAFAAYGMYHSSFGPTVDGLQKPEVVAPGIWVAAPILPGTPTAAQAELLSRLDAAADAEMPSVLAAQPGVDGELDAAADLVPPLLRQLVRLKLKDQKVISGAYKHVDGTSFAAPIVASVAAQMLEANPTLLPHEVKRLLVRTARRIAGVDVDRQGWGAVDAEAAVRAASETRPMDATSSPAAKGVSGERKN
;
A
#
# COMPACT_ATOMS: atom_id res chain seq x y z
N MET A 1 -12.94 22.78 -38.19
CA MET A 1 -13.99 22.39 -37.22
C MET A 1 -13.29 22.06 -35.92
N THR A 2 -13.30 22.98 -34.95
CA THR A 2 -12.79 22.73 -33.59
C THR A 2 -13.72 21.72 -32.93
N SER A 3 -13.24 20.52 -32.59
CA SER A 3 -14.06 19.55 -31.86
C SER A 3 -14.41 20.15 -30.51
N GLU A 4 -15.70 20.36 -30.24
CA GLU A 4 -16.16 20.81 -28.93
C GLU A 4 -15.72 19.79 -27.86
N SER A 5 -15.13 20.28 -26.78
CA SER A 5 -14.69 19.48 -25.65
C SER A 5 -15.30 20.03 -24.36
N ARG A 6 -15.46 19.15 -23.36
CA ARG A 6 -15.98 19.47 -22.04
C ARG A 6 -15.05 18.91 -20.97
N GLY A 7 -14.74 19.72 -19.96
CA GLY A 7 -13.99 19.29 -18.79
C GLY A 7 -14.85 18.42 -17.87
N CYS A 8 -14.38 17.23 -17.52
CA CYS A 8 -15.04 16.38 -16.54
C CYS A 8 -14.81 16.93 -15.11
N PRO A 9 -15.85 17.21 -14.31
CA PRO A 9 -15.69 17.80 -12.98
C PRO A 9 -14.93 16.88 -11.99
N LEU A 10 -14.95 15.57 -12.25
CA LEU A 10 -14.37 14.54 -11.38
C LEU A 10 -12.89 14.27 -11.68
N CYS A 11 -12.53 14.06 -12.94
CA CYS A 11 -11.14 13.75 -13.33
C CYS A 11 -10.39 14.93 -13.93
N ARG A 12 -11.06 16.07 -14.14
CA ARG A 12 -10.50 17.32 -14.71
C ARG A 12 -9.89 17.16 -16.11
N ARG A 13 -10.16 16.06 -16.81
CA ARG A 13 -9.79 15.86 -18.22
C ARG A 13 -10.82 16.50 -19.14
N ASP A 14 -10.33 17.16 -20.19
CA ASP A 14 -11.16 17.56 -21.32
C ASP A 14 -11.45 16.35 -22.20
N VAL A 15 -12.74 16.09 -22.44
CA VAL A 15 -13.21 14.99 -23.27
C VAL A 15 -14.11 15.51 -24.38
N GLY A 16 -14.19 14.80 -25.49
CA GLY A 16 -15.15 15.13 -26.55
C GLY A 16 -16.59 15.05 -26.02
N VAL A 17 -17.48 15.88 -26.57
CA VAL A 17 -18.90 15.90 -26.13
C VAL A 17 -19.57 14.53 -26.24
N ALA A 18 -19.18 13.69 -27.22
CA ALA A 18 -19.70 12.32 -27.40
C ALA A 18 -19.30 11.35 -26.26
N ASP A 19 -18.23 11.65 -25.53
CA ASP A 19 -17.75 10.88 -24.38
C ASP A 19 -18.24 11.44 -23.06
N PHE A 20 -19.13 12.43 -23.09
CA PHE A 20 -19.73 13.05 -21.92
C PHE A 20 -21.14 12.49 -21.69
N VAL A 21 -21.43 12.09 -20.46
CA VAL A 21 -22.71 11.53 -20.03
C VAL A 21 -23.38 12.53 -19.10
N SER A 22 -24.64 12.87 -19.38
CA SER A 22 -25.45 13.72 -18.51
C SER A 22 -25.64 13.03 -17.16
N GLY A 23 -25.51 13.77 -16.06
CA GLY A 23 -25.68 13.23 -14.72
C GLY A 23 -27.12 12.77 -14.44
N ARG A 24 -28.09 13.32 -15.19
CA ARG A 24 -29.50 12.91 -15.14
C ARG A 24 -29.76 11.54 -15.77
N ASP A 25 -28.84 11.06 -16.59
CA ASP A 25 -28.95 9.77 -17.29
C ASP A 25 -28.21 8.65 -16.52
N LEU A 26 -27.59 8.98 -15.39
CA LEU A 26 -26.92 8.00 -14.53
C LEU A 26 -27.92 7.22 -13.69
N GLU A 27 -27.62 5.95 -13.42
CA GLU A 27 -28.32 5.16 -12.40
C GLU A 27 -28.32 5.93 -11.06
N ALA A 28 -29.46 5.96 -10.36
CA ALA A 28 -29.65 6.80 -9.17
C ALA A 28 -28.59 6.56 -8.08
N GLU A 29 -28.18 5.30 -7.88
CA GLU A 29 -27.15 4.96 -6.90
C GLU A 29 -25.75 5.36 -7.37
N VAL A 30 -25.47 5.29 -8.67
CA VAL A 30 -24.23 5.84 -9.26
C VAL A 30 -24.19 7.35 -9.09
N ALA A 31 -25.27 8.06 -9.40
CA ALA A 31 -25.38 9.51 -9.19
C ALA A 31 -25.20 9.88 -7.71
N THR A 32 -25.79 9.10 -6.80
CA THR A 32 -25.64 9.29 -5.34
C THR A 32 -24.19 9.11 -4.92
N LEU A 33 -23.53 8.05 -5.39
CA LEU A 33 -22.11 7.81 -5.10
C LEU A 33 -21.23 8.93 -5.66
N VAL A 34 -21.50 9.41 -6.88
CA VAL A 34 -20.79 10.56 -7.47
C VAL A 34 -20.95 11.81 -6.62
N ALA A 35 -22.17 12.15 -6.22
CA ALA A 35 -22.47 13.31 -5.39
C ALA A 35 -21.76 13.22 -4.02
N ALA A 36 -21.74 12.04 -3.40
CA ALA A 36 -21.04 11.82 -2.13
C ALA A 36 -19.51 11.97 -2.25
N ASN A 37 -18.95 11.70 -3.44
CA ASN A 37 -17.51 11.79 -3.70
C ASN A 37 -17.08 13.14 -4.28
N THR A 38 -18.02 13.96 -4.76
CA THR A 38 -17.74 15.20 -5.50
C THR A 38 -18.59 16.33 -4.94
N PRO A 39 -18.14 17.00 -3.84
CA PRO A 39 -18.90 18.10 -3.25
C PRO A 39 -19.23 19.18 -4.28
N GLY A 40 -20.50 19.56 -4.34
CA GLY A 40 -21.01 20.56 -5.30
C GLY A 40 -21.40 19.99 -6.66
N TRP A 41 -21.20 18.70 -6.93
CA TRP A 41 -21.71 18.05 -8.13
C TRP A 41 -23.22 17.84 -8.05
N ALA A 42 -23.90 18.07 -9.17
CA ALA A 42 -25.31 17.79 -9.36
C ALA A 42 -25.55 17.16 -10.74
N GLY A 43 -26.75 16.61 -10.95
CA GLY A 43 -27.08 15.86 -12.17
C GLY A 43 -26.91 16.64 -13.48
N GLN A 44 -26.95 17.98 -13.46
CA GLN A 44 -26.66 18.80 -14.64
C GLN A 44 -25.18 18.84 -15.04
N ASP A 45 -24.26 18.55 -14.13
CA ASP A 45 -22.83 18.69 -14.37
C ASP A 45 -22.28 17.55 -15.22
N GLY A 46 -22.89 16.36 -15.13
CA GLY A 46 -22.47 15.17 -15.87
C GLY A 46 -21.04 14.72 -15.58
N LEU A 47 -20.58 13.73 -16.34
CA LEU A 47 -19.27 13.08 -16.18
C LEU A 47 -18.76 12.55 -17.52
N CYS A 48 -17.45 12.35 -17.65
CA CYS A 48 -16.95 11.56 -18.79
C CYS A 48 -17.29 10.08 -18.62
N ARG A 49 -17.43 9.37 -19.74
CA ARG A 49 -17.80 7.93 -19.78
C ARG A 49 -16.87 7.05 -18.96
N GLU A 50 -15.58 7.37 -18.90
CA GLU A 50 -14.60 6.65 -18.07
C GLU A 50 -14.93 6.78 -16.58
N CYS A 51 -15.23 8.00 -16.13
CA CYS A 51 -15.63 8.25 -14.75
C CYS A 51 -16.94 7.54 -14.39
N VAL A 52 -17.90 7.50 -15.32
CA VAL A 52 -19.15 6.76 -15.12
C VAL A 52 -18.86 5.26 -14.95
N ARG A 53 -18.06 4.67 -15.85
CA ARG A 53 -17.67 3.25 -15.77
C ARG A 53 -16.98 2.92 -14.44
N ARG A 54 -16.07 3.78 -13.98
CA ARG A 54 -15.37 3.63 -12.70
C ARG A 54 -16.33 3.63 -11.51
N PHE A 55 -17.26 4.57 -11.44
CA PHE A 55 -18.21 4.67 -10.33
C PHE A 55 -19.23 3.53 -10.34
N ALA A 56 -19.73 3.15 -11.51
CA ALA A 56 -20.61 2.00 -11.67
C ALA A 56 -19.91 0.69 -11.26
N GLY A 57 -18.69 0.47 -11.73
CA GLY A 57 -17.90 -0.71 -11.37
C GLY A 57 -17.55 -0.77 -9.88
N ALA A 58 -17.22 0.37 -9.27
CA ALA A 58 -16.99 0.44 -7.83
C ALA A 58 -18.25 0.09 -7.02
N LEU A 59 -19.42 0.60 -7.44
CA LEU A 59 -20.68 0.29 -6.79
C LEU A 59 -21.03 -1.20 -6.92
N GLU A 60 -20.80 -1.80 -8.09
CA GLU A 60 -21.00 -3.23 -8.30
C GLU A 60 -20.09 -4.07 -7.41
N GLU A 61 -18.79 -3.72 -7.30
CA GLU A 61 -17.84 -4.41 -6.42
C GLU A 61 -18.32 -4.33 -4.97
N LEU A 62 -18.69 -3.14 -4.47
CA LEU A 62 -19.16 -2.98 -3.10
C LEU A 62 -20.44 -3.81 -2.85
N ARG A 63 -21.40 -3.82 -3.78
CA ARG A 63 -22.61 -4.65 -3.68
C ARG A 63 -22.30 -6.14 -3.67
N ARG A 64 -21.40 -6.60 -4.55
CA ARG A 64 -21.00 -8.01 -4.64
C ARG A 64 -20.45 -8.54 -3.32
N HIS A 65 -19.78 -7.68 -2.56
CA HIS A 65 -19.21 -8.01 -1.26
C HIS A 65 -20.10 -7.63 -0.07
N GLY A 66 -21.32 -7.13 -0.30
CA GLY A 66 -22.23 -6.68 0.75
C GLY A 66 -21.67 -5.53 1.59
N ALA A 67 -20.76 -4.72 1.04
CA ALA A 67 -20.13 -3.62 1.75
C ALA A 67 -21.15 -2.50 2.01
N PRO A 68 -21.31 -2.02 3.26
CA PRO A 68 -22.27 -0.98 3.57
C PRO A 68 -21.88 0.38 2.96
N PRO A 69 -22.84 1.31 2.77
CA PRO A 69 -22.52 2.68 2.39
C PRO A 69 -21.50 3.31 3.34
N GLY A 70 -20.47 3.96 2.78
CA GLY A 70 -19.41 4.58 3.56
C GLY A 70 -18.32 3.61 4.05
N ALA A 71 -18.37 2.33 3.65
CA ALA A 71 -17.26 1.40 3.89
C ALA A 71 -15.93 1.95 3.36
N ILE A 72 -14.83 1.46 3.95
CA ILE A 72 -13.49 1.73 3.42
C ILE A 72 -13.43 1.19 1.99
N LEU A 73 -13.05 2.05 1.06
CA LEU A 73 -12.93 1.72 -0.34
C LEU A 73 -11.64 0.92 -0.58
N PRO A 74 -11.71 -0.18 -1.35
CA PRO A 74 -10.54 -0.92 -1.80
C PRO A 74 -9.49 -0.05 -2.48
N THR A 75 -8.22 -0.26 -2.13
CA THR A 75 -7.08 0.45 -2.73
C THR A 75 -7.04 0.36 -4.27
N PRO A 76 -7.26 -0.80 -4.92
CA PRO A 76 -7.31 -0.88 -6.38
C PRO A 76 -8.34 0.06 -6.99
N LEU A 77 -9.53 0.17 -6.40
CA LEU A 77 -10.59 1.07 -6.88
C LEU A 77 -10.18 2.55 -6.73
N ARG A 78 -9.58 2.92 -5.59
CA ARG A 78 -9.13 4.30 -5.32
C ARG A 78 -8.06 4.75 -6.32
N LEU A 79 -7.15 3.86 -6.70
CA LEU A 79 -6.08 4.18 -7.67
C LEU A 79 -6.50 4.06 -9.13
N GLY A 80 -7.65 3.46 -9.41
CA GLY A 80 -8.01 3.07 -10.78
C GLY A 80 -7.08 1.99 -11.32
N ALA A 81 -6.71 1.02 -10.49
CA ALA A 81 -5.90 -0.10 -10.94
C ALA A 81 -6.67 -0.95 -11.95
N LEU A 82 -5.98 -1.39 -13.01
CA LEU A 82 -6.55 -2.27 -14.03
C LEU A 82 -6.55 -3.71 -13.52
N ASP A 83 -7.73 -4.32 -13.45
CA ASP A 83 -7.91 -5.69 -12.92
C ASP A 83 -7.28 -6.79 -13.76
N GLU A 84 -6.93 -6.48 -15.01
CA GLU A 84 -6.20 -7.37 -15.92
C GLU A 84 -4.76 -7.60 -15.48
N TYR A 85 -4.13 -6.66 -14.76
CA TYR A 85 -2.78 -6.81 -14.21
C TYR A 85 -2.84 -6.95 -12.70
N ARG A 86 -2.21 -7.97 -12.13
CA ARG A 86 -2.19 -8.24 -10.68
C ARG A 86 -0.79 -8.54 -10.15
N GLY A 87 0.25 -8.19 -10.93
CA GLY A 87 1.65 -8.42 -10.60
C GLY A 87 2.13 -9.84 -10.91
N ARG A 88 1.47 -10.58 -11.81
CA ARG A 88 1.88 -11.95 -12.15
C ARG A 88 3.30 -11.96 -12.72
N GLY A 89 4.08 -12.95 -12.32
CA GLY A 89 5.48 -13.10 -12.76
C GLY A 89 6.45 -12.09 -12.16
N VAL A 90 6.00 -11.20 -11.25
CA VAL A 90 6.85 -10.21 -10.59
C VAL A 90 7.05 -10.61 -9.12
N THR A 91 8.29 -10.57 -8.66
CA THR A 91 8.64 -10.73 -7.24
C THR A 91 8.96 -9.38 -6.60
N ILE A 92 8.27 -9.07 -5.49
CA ILE A 92 8.51 -7.90 -4.65
C ILE A 92 9.18 -8.34 -3.34
N ALA A 93 10.31 -7.73 -3.00
CA ALA A 93 10.94 -7.87 -1.69
C ALA A 93 10.42 -6.80 -0.72
N PHE A 94 10.17 -7.16 0.53
CA PHE A 94 9.74 -6.24 1.59
C PHE A 94 10.78 -6.22 2.71
N LEU A 95 11.32 -5.04 3.01
CA LEU A 95 12.21 -4.81 4.15
C LEU A 95 11.43 -4.12 5.26
N ASP A 96 11.27 -4.81 6.38
CA ASP A 96 10.43 -4.34 7.49
C ASP A 96 10.84 -4.97 8.84
N SER A 97 10.13 -4.60 9.89
CA SER A 97 10.29 -5.06 11.28
C SER A 97 9.90 -6.52 11.52
N GLY A 98 9.11 -7.15 10.65
CA GLY A 98 8.70 -8.55 10.80
C GLY A 98 7.47 -8.90 9.97
N PHE A 99 7.21 -10.21 9.85
CA PHE A 99 6.21 -10.74 8.93
C PHE A 99 5.53 -11.99 9.49
N TYR A 100 4.33 -12.23 9.01
CA TYR A 100 3.51 -13.40 9.31
C TYR A 100 3.01 -14.01 7.99
N ALA A 101 2.90 -15.34 7.93
CA ALA A 101 2.26 -16.05 6.82
C ALA A 101 0.74 -15.87 6.88
N HIS A 102 0.30 -14.66 6.52
CA HIS A 102 -1.11 -14.26 6.52
C HIS A 102 -1.89 -15.03 5.45
N PRO A 103 -3.13 -15.48 5.71
CA PRO A 103 -3.95 -16.19 4.71
C PRO A 103 -4.03 -15.49 3.36
N ASP A 104 -4.11 -14.15 3.35
CA ASP A 104 -4.11 -13.37 2.10
C ASP A 104 -2.84 -13.52 1.24
N LEU A 105 -1.73 -13.99 1.81
CA LEU A 105 -0.46 -14.23 1.11
C LEU A 105 -0.25 -15.70 0.79
N VAL A 106 -0.74 -16.61 1.64
CA VAL A 106 -0.40 -18.03 1.59
C VAL A 106 -1.54 -18.97 1.19
N GLU A 107 -2.77 -18.47 1.09
CA GLU A 107 -3.93 -19.25 0.65
C GLU A 107 -4.56 -18.67 -0.60
N PRO A 108 -4.99 -19.49 -1.59
CA PRO A 108 -4.88 -20.95 -1.61
C PRO A 108 -3.47 -21.47 -1.98
N GLU A 109 -2.59 -20.60 -2.50
CA GLU A 109 -1.21 -20.91 -2.84
C GLU A 109 -0.25 -20.05 -2.01
N ASP A 110 0.84 -20.66 -1.53
CA ASP A 110 1.93 -19.94 -0.89
C ASP A 110 2.76 -19.12 -1.89
N ARG A 111 2.60 -17.79 -1.84
CA ARG A 111 3.31 -16.85 -2.69
C ARG A 111 4.60 -16.30 -2.06
N ILE A 112 4.95 -16.71 -0.84
CA ILE A 112 6.17 -16.30 -0.17
C ILE A 112 7.32 -17.21 -0.64
N LEU A 113 8.26 -16.64 -1.39
CA LEU A 113 9.42 -17.36 -1.93
C LEU A 113 10.54 -17.55 -0.93
N ALA A 114 10.74 -16.56 -0.04
CA ALA A 114 11.77 -16.59 0.97
C ALA A 114 11.39 -15.68 2.14
N TYR A 115 11.79 -16.09 3.34
CA TYR A 115 11.83 -15.26 4.53
C TYR A 115 13.26 -15.29 5.08
N VAL A 116 13.82 -14.12 5.38
CA VAL A 116 15.15 -13.99 5.97
C VAL A 116 15.12 -12.97 7.11
N ASP A 117 15.79 -13.30 8.20
CA ASP A 117 16.04 -12.39 9.32
C ASP A 117 17.50 -11.92 9.25
N VAL A 118 17.73 -10.68 8.78
CA VAL A 118 19.09 -10.14 8.62
C VAL A 118 19.67 -9.60 9.93
N THR A 119 18.89 -9.60 11.02
CA THR A 119 19.34 -9.18 12.35
C THR A 119 20.13 -10.29 13.07
N ARG A 120 20.13 -11.51 12.52
CA ARG A 120 20.76 -12.70 13.12
C ARG A 120 21.78 -13.36 12.18
N PRO A 121 22.95 -13.80 12.68
CA PRO A 121 23.88 -14.61 11.90
C PRO A 121 23.22 -15.89 11.39
N GLY A 122 23.32 -16.16 10.07
CA GLY A 122 22.71 -17.36 9.47
C GLY A 122 21.17 -17.35 9.42
N GLY A 123 20.53 -16.19 9.47
CA GLY A 123 19.07 -16.05 9.49
C GLY A 123 18.31 -16.48 8.22
N GLU A 124 19.01 -16.98 7.19
CA GLU A 124 18.38 -17.69 6.07
C GLU A 124 17.95 -19.09 6.52
N ARG A 125 16.63 -19.32 6.64
CA ARG A 125 16.11 -20.66 6.93
C ARG A 125 16.02 -21.49 5.65
N ARG A 126 16.56 -22.72 5.67
CA ARG A 126 16.37 -23.72 4.62
C ARG A 126 15.08 -24.52 4.90
N GLY A 127 14.01 -24.28 4.16
CA GLY A 127 12.68 -24.92 4.29
C GLY A 127 11.62 -24.20 3.42
N SER A 128 10.34 -24.61 3.47
CA SER A 128 9.26 -23.75 2.94
C SER A 128 9.32 -22.41 3.66
N ALA A 129 9.23 -21.30 2.93
CA ALA A 129 9.45 -19.97 3.50
C ALA A 129 8.37 -19.60 4.54
N SER A 130 7.14 -20.10 4.35
CA SER A 130 6.00 -19.92 5.26
C SER A 130 6.08 -20.81 6.51
N ASP A 131 6.64 -22.02 6.43
CA ASP A 131 6.77 -22.97 7.55
C ASP A 131 7.52 -22.36 8.76
N GLY A 132 8.38 -21.37 8.51
CA GLY A 132 9.17 -20.66 9.53
C GLY A 132 8.51 -19.40 10.11
N ILE A 133 7.42 -18.92 9.53
CA ILE A 133 6.68 -17.69 9.92
C ILE A 133 5.21 -17.96 10.29
N HIS A 134 4.76 -19.21 10.20
CA HIS A 134 3.62 -19.68 10.97
C HIS A 134 4.02 -19.76 12.45
N PHE A 135 3.20 -19.18 13.34
CA PHE A 135 3.38 -19.43 14.77
C PHE A 135 3.35 -20.95 15.00
N ARG A 136 4.35 -21.48 15.71
CA ARG A 136 4.41 -22.90 16.06
C ARG A 136 3.12 -23.24 16.82
N ARG A 137 2.13 -23.87 16.16
CA ARG A 137 1.08 -24.61 16.87
C ARG A 137 1.83 -25.61 17.73
N GLU A 138 1.73 -25.51 19.05
CA GLU A 138 2.07 -26.62 19.92
C GLU A 138 1.28 -27.83 19.40
N ARG A 139 1.99 -28.77 18.77
CA ARG A 139 1.40 -30.07 18.46
C ARG A 139 1.06 -30.67 19.82
N GLY A 140 -0.23 -30.93 20.02
CA GLY A 140 -0.73 -31.56 21.24
C GLY A 140 0.06 -32.83 21.56
N GLY A 141 0.65 -32.84 22.75
CA GLY A 141 1.29 -33.96 23.40
C GLY A 141 0.98 -33.86 24.89
N SER A 142 0.20 -34.81 25.36
CA SER A 142 -0.43 -34.89 26.68
C SER A 142 0.53 -34.81 27.89
N ARG A 143 0.05 -34.07 28.91
CA ARG A 143 0.25 -34.18 30.38
C ARG A 143 1.02 -33.03 31.04
N GLY A 144 0.29 -32.26 31.85
CA GLY A 144 0.84 -31.42 32.92
C GLY A 144 0.42 -29.97 32.82
N ALA A 145 -0.74 -29.63 33.38
CA ALA A 145 -1.21 -28.26 33.48
C ALA A 145 -0.26 -27.38 34.31
N ARG A 146 0.33 -26.39 33.66
CA ARG A 146 0.48 -25.04 34.23
C ARG A 146 -0.08 -24.07 33.20
N ARG A 147 -1.16 -23.36 33.57
CA ARG A 147 -1.74 -22.27 32.78
C ARG A 147 -0.72 -21.13 32.73
N SER A 148 0.19 -21.17 31.77
CA SER A 148 0.85 -19.98 31.26
C SER A 148 0.11 -19.58 29.99
N ALA A 149 -0.63 -18.48 30.05
CA ALA A 149 -1.25 -17.87 28.89
C ALA A 149 -0.22 -17.74 27.75
N PRO A 150 -0.56 -18.06 26.49
CA PRO A 150 0.24 -17.59 25.38
C PRO A 150 -0.05 -16.09 25.23
N LEU A 151 0.56 -15.27 26.08
CA LEU A 151 0.67 -13.85 25.78
C LEU A 151 1.58 -13.75 24.57
N LEU A 152 0.93 -13.57 23.42
CA LEU A 152 1.50 -13.33 22.11
C LEU A 152 2.38 -12.08 22.14
N ASN A 153 3.63 -12.23 22.54
CA ASN A 153 4.62 -11.18 22.37
C ASN A 153 5.48 -11.51 21.15
N ASP A 154 5.03 -11.07 19.98
CA ASP A 154 5.98 -10.41 19.07
C ASP A 154 5.28 -9.32 18.26
N GLU A 155 5.09 -8.17 18.92
CA GLU A 155 4.71 -6.88 18.33
C GLU A 155 5.52 -6.54 17.06
N SER A 156 6.70 -7.16 16.85
CA SER A 156 7.54 -6.93 15.67
C SER A 156 6.97 -7.45 14.35
N SER A 157 6.05 -8.42 14.33
CA SER A 157 5.55 -9.01 13.07
C SER A 157 4.40 -8.24 12.43
N TRP A 158 3.89 -7.22 13.11
CA TRP A 158 2.68 -6.51 12.71
C TRP A 158 2.85 -5.65 11.47
N HIS A 159 3.83 -4.74 11.48
CA HIS A 159 3.95 -3.71 10.46
C HIS A 159 4.31 -4.27 9.09
N GLY A 160 5.31 -5.14 8.99
CA GLY A 160 5.70 -5.75 7.70
C GLY A 160 4.62 -6.67 7.11
N THR A 161 3.85 -7.35 7.95
CA THR A 161 2.67 -8.10 7.49
C THR A 161 1.64 -7.17 6.88
N MET A 162 1.36 -6.02 7.50
CA MET A 162 0.42 -5.07 6.93
C MET A 162 0.91 -4.49 5.61
N THR A 163 2.18 -4.07 5.52
CA THR A 163 2.72 -3.45 4.30
C THR A 163 2.75 -4.44 3.13
N SER A 164 3.14 -5.69 3.38
CA SER A 164 3.13 -6.75 2.37
C SER A 164 1.71 -7.17 1.93
N VAL A 165 0.75 -7.26 2.84
CA VAL A 165 -0.65 -7.59 2.50
C VAL A 165 -1.34 -6.43 1.78
N VAL A 166 -1.09 -5.17 2.17
CA VAL A 166 -1.64 -4.00 1.47
C VAL A 166 -1.20 -3.97 0.00
N ALA A 167 0.04 -4.34 -0.29
CA ALA A 167 0.54 -4.42 -1.67
C ALA A 167 0.07 -5.68 -2.41
N CYS A 168 0.18 -6.84 -1.77
CA CYS A 168 0.16 -8.13 -2.44
C CYS A 168 -0.89 -9.11 -1.92
N GLY A 169 -1.65 -8.79 -0.88
CA GLY A 169 -2.72 -9.63 -0.35
C GLY A 169 -3.78 -9.90 -1.41
N ASN A 170 -4.28 -11.13 -1.51
CA ASN A 170 -5.37 -11.47 -2.43
C ASN A 170 -6.76 -11.16 -1.85
N GLY A 171 -6.83 -10.65 -0.61
CA GLY A 171 -8.08 -10.35 0.06
C GLY A 171 -8.86 -11.59 0.49
N ARG A 172 -8.22 -12.75 0.68
CA ARG A 172 -8.85 -14.03 1.07
C ARG A 172 -9.86 -13.86 2.19
N LEU A 173 -9.51 -13.13 3.26
CA LEU A 173 -10.38 -12.92 4.42
C LEU A 173 -11.52 -11.91 4.21
N SER A 174 -11.56 -11.22 3.08
CA SER A 174 -12.63 -10.30 2.65
C SER A 174 -13.37 -10.77 1.40
N GLY A 175 -13.15 -12.03 0.98
CA GLY A 175 -13.66 -12.57 -0.27
C GLY A 175 -13.06 -11.95 -1.53
N GLY A 176 -12.01 -11.14 -1.41
CA GLY A 176 -11.34 -10.42 -2.51
C GLY A 176 -11.55 -8.90 -2.53
N LEU A 177 -12.40 -8.36 -1.64
CA LEU A 177 -12.70 -6.93 -1.59
C LEU A 177 -11.45 -6.10 -1.26
N TYR A 178 -10.70 -6.48 -0.22
CA TYR A 178 -9.51 -5.76 0.25
C TYR A 178 -8.21 -6.39 -0.27
N ARG A 179 -8.21 -6.79 -1.55
CA ARG A 179 -6.97 -7.21 -2.23
C ARG A 179 -6.02 -6.01 -2.43
N GLY A 180 -4.73 -6.29 -2.40
CA GLY A 180 -3.69 -5.38 -2.87
C GLY A 180 -3.69 -5.26 -4.39
N VAL A 181 -3.03 -4.22 -4.89
CA VAL A 181 -2.96 -3.93 -6.34
C VAL A 181 -2.16 -5.04 -7.07
N ALA A 182 -1.13 -5.58 -6.44
CA ALA A 182 -0.31 -6.68 -6.96
C ALA A 182 -0.68 -8.01 -6.26
N SER A 183 -1.97 -8.33 -6.23
CA SER A 183 -2.55 -9.47 -5.51
C SER A 183 -2.08 -10.86 -5.98
N GLU A 184 -1.36 -10.95 -7.10
CA GLU A 184 -0.80 -12.19 -7.65
C GLU A 184 0.74 -12.16 -7.77
N ALA A 185 1.38 -11.10 -7.24
CA ALA A 185 2.83 -11.04 -7.14
C ALA A 185 3.36 -12.06 -6.11
N ARG A 186 4.60 -12.49 -6.32
CA ARG A 186 5.36 -13.32 -5.37
C ARG A 186 6.15 -12.42 -4.42
N LEU A 187 6.42 -12.91 -3.21
CA LEU A 187 7.01 -12.11 -2.15
C LEU A 187 8.34 -12.68 -1.65
N VAL A 188 9.27 -11.79 -1.32
CA VAL A 188 10.44 -12.11 -0.49
C VAL A 188 10.41 -11.21 0.73
N LEU A 189 10.46 -11.79 1.92
CA LEU A 189 10.26 -11.08 3.18
C LEU A 189 11.58 -10.98 3.94
N VAL A 190 12.04 -9.76 4.21
CA VAL A 190 13.35 -9.48 4.80
C VAL A 190 13.15 -8.71 6.10
N LYS A 191 13.29 -9.39 7.24
CA LYS A 191 13.19 -8.77 8.55
C LYS A 191 14.50 -8.04 8.87
N CYS A 192 14.42 -6.72 9.02
CA CYS A 192 15.53 -5.81 9.29
C CYS A 192 15.54 -5.27 10.73
N GLY A 193 14.66 -5.74 11.62
CA GLY A 193 14.63 -5.20 12.97
C GLY A 193 13.43 -5.67 13.77
N THR A 194 12.96 -4.79 14.64
CA THR A 194 11.74 -4.96 15.44
C THR A 194 10.83 -3.76 15.27
N MET A 195 9.58 -3.82 15.74
CA MET A 195 8.67 -2.66 15.70
C MET A 195 9.25 -1.46 16.46
N ARG A 196 10.07 -1.71 17.49
CA ARG A 196 10.66 -0.65 18.31
C ARG A 196 11.83 0.05 17.62
N ARG A 197 12.60 -0.70 16.81
CA ARG A 197 13.79 -0.18 16.13
C ARG A 197 14.18 -1.06 14.95
N ILE A 198 14.43 -0.39 13.83
CA ILE A 198 15.10 -0.93 12.64
C ILE A 198 16.36 -0.09 12.46
N ALA A 199 17.54 -0.69 12.61
CA ALA A 199 18.79 0.06 12.54
C ALA A 199 19.19 0.35 11.08
N HIS A 200 19.87 1.47 10.86
CA HIS A 200 20.39 1.89 9.57
C HIS A 200 21.18 0.77 8.88
N GLU A 201 22.07 0.10 9.62
CA GLU A 201 22.90 -0.99 9.09
C GLU A 201 22.11 -2.26 8.77
N ASP A 202 20.99 -2.50 9.45
CA ASP A 202 20.12 -3.64 9.14
C ASP A 202 19.37 -3.45 7.83
N ILE A 203 18.87 -2.23 7.56
CA ILE A 203 18.25 -1.90 6.27
C ILE A 203 19.29 -2.07 5.15
N GLN A 204 20.52 -1.61 5.36
CA GLN A 204 21.61 -1.78 4.41
C GLN A 204 21.89 -3.27 4.15
N ARG A 205 22.03 -4.08 5.21
CA ARG A 205 22.20 -5.54 5.10
C ARG A 205 21.04 -6.19 4.34
N GLY A 206 19.81 -5.73 4.57
CA GLY A 206 18.63 -6.18 3.86
C GLY A 206 18.71 -5.91 2.35
N LEU A 207 19.08 -4.69 1.95
CA LEU A 207 19.25 -4.33 0.54
C LEU A 207 20.37 -5.13 -0.11
N ASP A 208 21.53 -5.24 0.54
CA ASP A 208 22.66 -6.03 0.04
C ASP A 208 22.29 -7.52 -0.09
N TRP A 209 21.45 -8.05 0.80
CA TRP A 209 20.91 -9.42 0.68
C TRP A 209 19.98 -9.57 -0.52
N VAL A 210 19.07 -8.61 -0.73
CA VAL A 210 18.16 -8.59 -1.88
C VAL A 210 18.94 -8.58 -3.19
N VAL A 211 19.96 -7.73 -3.30
CA VAL A 211 20.80 -7.66 -4.51
C VAL A 211 21.49 -9.00 -4.78
N ARG A 212 22.10 -9.62 -3.76
CA ARG A 212 22.76 -10.93 -3.90
C ARG A 212 21.80 -12.03 -4.33
N ASN A 213 20.55 -11.99 -3.89
CA ASN A 213 19.55 -13.02 -4.16
C ASN A 213 18.57 -12.67 -5.29
N ARG A 214 18.74 -11.52 -5.96
CA ARG A 214 17.79 -11.03 -6.97
C ARG A 214 17.52 -12.03 -8.09
N ARG A 215 18.57 -12.70 -8.58
CA ARG A 215 18.47 -13.67 -9.68
C ARG A 215 17.80 -14.96 -9.22
N ARG A 216 18.08 -15.38 -7.98
CA ARG A 216 17.54 -16.61 -7.39
C ARG A 216 16.01 -16.55 -7.21
N TYR A 217 15.49 -15.39 -6.80
CA TYR A 217 14.06 -15.22 -6.54
C TYR A 217 13.34 -14.33 -7.57
N GLY A 218 14.02 -13.91 -8.63
CA GLY A 218 13.46 -13.02 -9.66
C GLY A 218 13.02 -11.66 -9.11
N ILE A 219 13.72 -11.12 -8.10
CA ILE A 219 13.33 -9.86 -7.42
C ILE A 219 13.52 -8.70 -8.39
N ARG A 220 12.43 -7.96 -8.65
CA ARG A 220 12.42 -6.78 -9.52
C ARG A 220 12.12 -5.48 -8.79
N ILE A 221 11.49 -5.57 -7.62
CA ILE A 221 11.09 -4.42 -6.81
C ILE A 221 11.47 -4.73 -5.36
N VAL A 222 11.95 -3.72 -4.64
CA VAL A 222 12.10 -3.77 -3.18
C VAL A 222 11.35 -2.59 -2.55
N ASN A 223 10.42 -2.92 -1.66
CA ASN A 223 9.71 -1.97 -0.83
C ASN A 223 10.43 -1.80 0.52
N VAL A 224 10.70 -0.55 0.89
CA VAL A 224 11.32 -0.18 2.15
C VAL A 224 10.38 0.77 2.90
N SER A 225 9.57 0.20 3.79
CA SER A 225 8.63 0.96 4.65
C SER A 225 9.26 1.32 6.00
N CYS A 226 10.55 1.67 5.99
CA CYS A 226 11.33 2.11 7.14
C CYS A 226 12.44 3.08 6.68
N GLY A 227 12.93 3.92 7.59
CA GLY A 227 14.04 4.84 7.34
C GLY A 227 15.23 4.53 8.25
N GLY A 228 16.42 4.92 7.81
CA GLY A 228 17.64 4.84 8.61
C GLY A 228 17.61 5.81 9.80
N ASP A 229 18.59 5.70 10.69
CA ASP A 229 18.59 6.43 11.97
C ASP A 229 18.91 7.94 11.84
N TYR A 230 19.48 8.40 10.72
CA TYR A 230 19.98 9.78 10.54
C TYR A 230 19.97 10.21 9.06
N GLU A 231 19.96 11.52 8.81
CA GLU A 231 20.19 12.07 7.47
C GLU A 231 21.67 12.00 7.11
N ALA A 232 21.96 11.65 5.86
CA ALA A 232 23.32 11.61 5.35
C ALA A 232 23.31 11.78 3.83
N SER A 233 24.43 12.28 3.30
CA SER A 233 24.62 12.47 1.87
C SER A 233 24.63 11.13 1.14
N TYR A 234 23.89 11.01 0.04
CA TYR A 234 23.89 9.77 -0.75
C TYR A 234 25.28 9.42 -1.33
N LEU A 235 26.20 10.41 -1.38
CA LEU A 235 27.55 10.24 -1.87
C LEU A 235 28.42 9.40 -0.92
N THR A 236 28.17 9.47 0.40
CA THR A 236 29.01 8.82 1.42
C THR A 236 28.24 7.81 2.27
N ASP A 237 26.92 7.91 2.35
CA ASP A 237 26.06 7.06 3.17
C ASP A 237 25.94 5.62 2.63
N GLY A 238 26.21 4.63 3.48
CA GLY A 238 26.24 3.22 3.10
C GLY A 238 24.86 2.68 2.67
N LEU A 239 23.78 3.10 3.32
CA LEU A 239 22.42 2.68 3.00
C LEU A 239 21.93 3.30 1.68
N SER A 240 22.17 4.59 1.48
CA SER A 240 21.88 5.27 0.22
C SER A 240 22.65 4.65 -0.94
N GLN A 241 23.96 4.39 -0.76
CA GLN A 241 24.76 3.70 -1.76
C GLN A 241 24.27 2.26 -2.03
N ALA A 242 23.71 1.57 -1.03
CA ALA A 242 23.08 0.26 -1.24
C ALA A 242 21.82 0.36 -2.10
N ALA A 243 20.99 1.39 -1.91
CA ALA A 243 19.86 1.67 -2.79
C ALA A 243 20.30 1.98 -4.23
N GLU A 244 21.34 2.80 -4.41
CA GLU A 244 21.92 3.10 -5.73
C GLU A 244 22.48 1.85 -6.44
N ARG A 245 23.10 0.93 -5.67
CA ARG A 245 23.55 -0.37 -6.19
C ARG A 245 22.37 -1.26 -6.60
N ALA A 246 21.32 -1.33 -5.79
CA ALA A 246 20.13 -2.12 -6.10
C ALA A 246 19.45 -1.65 -7.39
N THR A 247 19.30 -0.34 -7.57
CA THR A 247 18.76 0.25 -8.81
C THR A 247 19.62 -0.09 -10.04
N ARG A 248 20.95 0.03 -9.93
CA ARG A 248 21.87 -0.37 -11.03
C ARG A 248 21.76 -1.84 -11.40
N GLU A 249 21.47 -2.70 -10.43
CA GLU A 249 21.28 -4.14 -10.64
C GLU A 249 19.88 -4.52 -11.19
N GLY A 250 19.06 -3.52 -11.53
CA GLY A 250 17.76 -3.70 -12.17
C GLY A 250 16.59 -3.86 -11.19
N ILE A 251 16.77 -3.49 -9.92
CA ILE A 251 15.72 -3.55 -8.87
C ILE A 251 15.19 -2.14 -8.60
N LEU A 252 13.89 -1.93 -8.75
CA LEU A 252 13.28 -0.67 -8.31
C LEU A 252 13.25 -0.61 -6.78
N VAL A 253 13.95 0.37 -6.18
CA VAL A 253 13.86 0.66 -4.75
C VAL A 253 12.73 1.65 -4.52
N CYS A 254 11.66 1.22 -3.85
CA CYS A 254 10.53 2.07 -3.47
C CYS A 254 10.56 2.30 -1.95
N ALA A 255 10.62 3.56 -1.51
CA ALA A 255 10.84 3.90 -0.10
C ALA A 255 9.80 4.90 0.41
N ALA A 256 9.32 4.68 1.64
CA ALA A 256 8.47 5.64 2.33
C ALA A 256 9.28 6.89 2.73
N VAL A 257 8.73 8.09 2.52
CA VAL A 257 9.45 9.34 2.84
C VAL A 257 9.54 9.63 4.35
N GLY A 258 8.65 9.05 5.16
CA GLY A 258 8.55 9.30 6.60
C GLY A 258 7.33 10.13 6.99
N ASN A 259 6.99 10.13 8.28
CA ASN A 259 5.73 10.69 8.82
C ASN A 259 6.00 11.88 9.77
N LEU A 260 7.05 12.66 9.54
CA LEU A 260 7.46 13.72 10.46
C LEU A 260 7.09 15.13 9.98
N GLY A 261 6.28 15.27 8.92
CA GLY A 261 5.96 16.55 8.28
C GLY A 261 5.31 17.63 9.15
N HIS A 262 4.90 17.30 10.37
CA HIS A 262 4.43 18.27 11.37
C HIS A 262 5.57 18.94 12.14
N ARG A 263 6.78 18.40 12.07
CA ARG A 263 7.98 18.94 12.71
C ARG A 263 8.70 19.90 11.77
N PRO A 264 9.17 21.07 12.24
CA PRO A 264 9.95 21.99 11.41
C PRO A 264 11.25 21.40 10.86
N ASP A 265 11.84 20.44 11.58
CA ASP A 265 13.12 19.78 11.29
C ASP A 265 12.95 18.39 10.66
N HIS A 266 11.80 18.12 10.02
CA HIS A 266 11.51 16.77 9.55
C HIS A 266 12.56 16.27 8.55
N PRO A 267 13.16 15.09 8.79
CA PRO A 267 14.20 14.59 7.90
C PRO A 267 13.60 13.83 6.72
N VAL A 268 14.36 13.76 5.63
CA VAL A 268 14.20 12.73 4.59
C VAL A 268 15.36 11.75 4.73
N LEU A 269 15.08 10.60 5.34
CA LEU A 269 16.11 9.65 5.76
C LEU A 269 16.48 8.66 4.63
N PRO A 270 17.72 8.16 4.58
CA PRO A 270 18.08 7.02 3.74
C PRO A 270 17.16 5.80 4.00
N PRO A 271 16.82 4.98 2.99
CA PRO A 271 17.20 5.12 1.58
C PRO A 271 16.29 6.08 0.78
N ALA A 272 15.27 6.68 1.41
CA ALA A 272 14.33 7.58 0.73
C ALA A 272 14.98 8.88 0.23
N SER A 273 16.11 9.28 0.79
CA SER A 273 16.92 10.40 0.29
C SER A 273 17.71 10.08 -0.98
N ALA A 274 17.91 8.80 -1.32
CA ALA A 274 18.76 8.39 -2.44
C ALA A 274 18.16 8.84 -3.80
N PRO A 275 18.97 9.35 -4.75
CA PRO A 275 18.50 9.84 -6.05
C PRO A 275 17.73 8.78 -6.87
N SER A 276 18.21 7.53 -6.88
CA SER A 276 17.61 6.46 -7.66
C SER A 276 16.34 5.88 -7.03
N ALA A 277 16.19 5.97 -5.71
CA ALA A 277 15.02 5.49 -4.99
C ALA A 277 13.77 6.24 -5.46
N LEU A 278 12.67 5.51 -5.66
CA LEU A 278 11.34 6.06 -5.84
C LEU A 278 10.74 6.32 -4.45
N THR A 279 10.73 7.58 -4.04
CA THR A 279 10.31 7.99 -2.71
C THR A 279 8.84 8.41 -2.74
N VAL A 280 8.08 7.90 -1.77
CA VAL A 280 6.62 7.99 -1.77
C VAL A 280 6.11 8.67 -0.51
N GLY A 281 5.32 9.72 -0.71
CA GLY A 281 4.57 10.40 0.35
C GLY A 281 3.13 9.89 0.47
N GLY A 282 2.49 10.29 1.57
CA GLY A 282 1.12 9.88 1.90
C GLY A 282 0.09 10.93 1.49
N LEU A 283 -1.01 10.43 0.94
CA LEU A 283 -2.18 11.18 0.51
C LEU A 283 -3.37 10.89 1.43
N ASP A 284 -4.16 11.90 1.74
CA ASP A 284 -5.50 11.74 2.32
C ASP A 284 -6.55 12.02 1.25
N ASP A 285 -7.01 10.97 0.58
CA ASP A 285 -8.10 11.07 -0.41
C ASP A 285 -9.50 11.10 0.25
N GLN A 286 -9.56 11.08 1.59
CA GLN A 286 -10.78 11.09 2.39
C GLN A 286 -11.70 9.89 2.12
N ASN A 287 -11.12 8.74 1.73
CA ASN A 287 -11.87 7.53 1.35
C ASN A 287 -12.86 7.79 0.20
N ARG A 288 -12.42 8.56 -0.82
CA ARG A 288 -13.21 8.90 -2.01
C ARG A 288 -12.60 8.34 -3.29
N LEU A 289 -13.46 8.06 -4.27
CA LEU A 289 -13.09 7.64 -5.63
C LEU A 289 -12.67 8.82 -6.54
N ALA A 290 -13.04 10.05 -6.16
CA ALA A 290 -12.78 11.26 -6.92
C ALA A 290 -11.32 11.67 -6.84
N PHE A 291 -10.67 11.96 -7.99
CA PHE A 291 -9.29 12.46 -8.03
C PHE A 291 -9.20 13.97 -7.78
N ALA A 292 -9.91 14.48 -6.79
CA ALA A 292 -10.01 15.90 -6.52
C ALA A 292 -10.15 16.18 -5.01
N ALA A 293 -9.74 17.39 -4.61
CA ALA A 293 -9.85 17.88 -3.24
C ALA A 293 -9.20 16.95 -2.20
N TYR A 294 -8.07 16.33 -2.57
CA TYR A 294 -7.28 15.52 -1.66
C TYR A 294 -6.56 16.38 -0.62
N GLY A 295 -6.53 15.89 0.61
CA GLY A 295 -5.63 16.36 1.65
C GLY A 295 -4.27 15.67 1.56
N MET A 296 -3.31 16.18 2.32
CA MET A 296 -1.99 15.57 2.45
C MET A 296 -1.86 14.90 3.81
N TYR A 297 -1.30 13.69 3.82
CA TYR A 297 -0.79 13.12 5.06
C TYR A 297 0.38 13.96 5.56
N HIS A 298 0.70 13.86 6.86
CA HIS A 298 1.81 14.57 7.50
C HIS A 298 3.17 13.93 7.16
N SER A 299 3.39 13.71 5.87
CA SER A 299 4.62 13.16 5.29
C SER A 299 5.78 14.14 5.49
N SER A 300 6.96 13.62 5.79
CA SER A 300 8.19 14.38 5.56
C SER A 300 8.33 14.74 4.08
N PHE A 301 9.07 15.79 3.77
CA PHE A 301 9.41 16.17 2.40
C PHE A 301 10.78 16.83 2.36
N GLY A 302 11.34 16.93 1.16
CA GLY A 302 12.64 17.52 0.92
C GLY A 302 12.66 19.05 1.05
N PRO A 303 13.81 19.67 0.82
CA PRO A 303 15.01 19.08 0.22
C PRO A 303 15.72 18.08 1.15
N THR A 304 16.41 17.09 0.58
CA THR A 304 17.39 16.28 1.33
C THR A 304 18.62 17.11 1.68
N VAL A 305 19.53 16.56 2.50
CA VAL A 305 20.84 17.19 2.79
C VAL A 305 21.68 17.49 1.54
N ASP A 306 21.41 16.80 0.42
CA ASP A 306 22.07 17.01 -0.88
C ASP A 306 21.28 17.97 -1.80
N GLY A 307 20.20 18.59 -1.30
CA GLY A 307 19.37 19.52 -2.07
C GLY A 307 18.38 18.84 -3.04
N LEU A 308 18.11 17.54 -2.89
CA LEU A 308 17.20 16.81 -3.78
C LEU A 308 15.75 16.92 -3.30
N GLN A 309 14.82 17.20 -4.22
CA GLN A 309 13.40 17.18 -3.89
C GLN A 309 12.87 15.76 -3.75
N LYS A 310 12.19 15.50 -2.63
CA LYS A 310 11.50 14.25 -2.29
C LYS A 310 10.17 14.59 -1.57
N PRO A 311 9.12 13.75 -1.62
CA PRO A 311 8.97 12.53 -2.42
C PRO A 311 8.81 12.85 -3.92
N GLU A 312 8.96 11.84 -4.79
CA GLU A 312 8.65 11.99 -6.21
C GLU A 312 7.16 11.87 -6.50
N VAL A 313 6.43 11.05 -5.77
CA VAL A 313 4.98 10.83 -5.95
C VAL A 313 4.31 10.63 -4.60
N VAL A 314 2.98 10.75 -4.58
CA VAL A 314 2.18 10.41 -3.40
C VAL A 314 1.13 9.36 -3.71
N ALA A 315 0.75 8.58 -2.72
CA ALA A 315 -0.28 7.55 -2.82
C ALA A 315 -1.09 7.49 -1.53
N PRO A 316 -2.27 6.85 -1.51
CA PRO A 316 -3.09 6.69 -0.32
C PRO A 316 -2.27 6.30 0.92
N GLY A 317 -2.17 7.23 1.87
CA GLY A 317 -1.43 7.06 3.12
C GLY A 317 -2.34 6.98 4.33
N ILE A 318 -3.66 7.03 4.15
CA ILE A 318 -4.69 6.92 5.20
C ILE A 318 -5.94 6.29 4.58
N TRP A 319 -6.83 5.76 5.42
CA TRP A 319 -8.00 4.96 5.03
C TRP A 319 -7.61 3.66 4.32
N VAL A 320 -6.39 3.16 4.54
CA VAL A 320 -5.91 1.94 3.85
C VAL A 320 -6.38 0.73 4.63
N ALA A 321 -7.16 -0.16 4.01
CA ALA A 321 -7.53 -1.43 4.63
C ALA A 321 -6.30 -2.33 4.75
N ALA A 322 -6.00 -2.79 5.96
CA ALA A 322 -4.85 -3.63 6.28
C ALA A 322 -5.29 -4.79 7.20
N PRO A 323 -4.62 -5.94 7.13
CA PRO A 323 -5.01 -7.12 7.89
C PRO A 323 -4.83 -6.90 9.39
N ILE A 324 -5.66 -7.57 10.18
CA ILE A 324 -5.46 -7.76 11.61
C ILE A 324 -4.74 -9.09 11.83
N LEU A 325 -3.70 -9.10 12.67
CA LEU A 325 -2.84 -10.25 12.84
C LEU A 325 -3.63 -11.34 13.56
N PRO A 326 -3.87 -12.51 12.92
CA PRO A 326 -4.69 -13.56 13.52
C PRO A 326 -4.14 -14.03 14.87
N GLY A 327 -5.05 -14.36 15.78
CA GLY A 327 -4.70 -14.85 17.12
C GLY A 327 -4.24 -13.79 18.11
N THR A 328 -4.23 -12.49 17.75
CA THR A 328 -3.93 -11.39 18.68
C THR A 328 -5.16 -10.93 19.47
N PRO A 329 -4.99 -10.24 20.62
CA PRO A 329 -6.11 -9.59 21.32
C PRO A 329 -6.89 -8.63 20.42
N THR A 330 -6.20 -7.88 19.54
CA THR A 330 -6.85 -7.00 18.56
C THR A 330 -7.73 -7.76 17.58
N ALA A 331 -7.30 -8.96 17.13
CA ALA A 331 -8.14 -9.80 16.27
C ALA A 331 -9.39 -10.30 17.01
N ALA A 332 -9.24 -10.78 18.25
CA ALA A 332 -10.37 -11.23 19.06
C ALA A 332 -11.38 -10.10 19.31
N GLN A 333 -10.89 -8.89 19.64
CA GLN A 333 -11.73 -7.71 19.85
C GLN A 333 -12.45 -7.29 18.56
N ALA A 334 -11.75 -7.23 17.43
CA ALA A 334 -12.34 -6.88 16.14
C ALA A 334 -13.41 -7.89 15.70
N GLU A 335 -13.17 -9.19 15.93
CA GLU A 335 -14.13 -10.25 15.65
C GLU A 335 -15.38 -10.12 16.52
N LEU A 336 -15.22 -9.89 17.84
CA LEU A 336 -16.33 -9.64 18.75
C LEU A 336 -17.16 -8.43 18.32
N LEU A 337 -16.51 -7.29 18.04
CA LEU A 337 -17.19 -6.07 17.60
C LEU A 337 -17.96 -6.28 16.30
N SER A 338 -17.35 -6.97 15.32
CA SER A 338 -17.99 -7.24 14.03
C SER A 338 -19.20 -8.17 14.18
N ARG A 339 -19.09 -9.19 15.04
CA ARG A 339 -20.20 -10.10 15.34
C ARG A 339 -21.35 -9.39 16.04
N LEU A 340 -21.05 -8.49 16.99
CA LEU A 340 -22.07 -7.72 17.70
C LEU A 340 -22.79 -6.72 16.78
N ASP A 341 -22.08 -6.05 15.87
CA ASP A 341 -22.72 -5.12 14.92
C ASP A 341 -23.61 -5.85 13.90
N ALA A 342 -23.23 -7.08 13.50
CA ALA A 342 -24.03 -7.91 12.59
C ALA A 342 -25.18 -8.67 13.27
N ALA A 343 -25.10 -8.94 14.58
CA ALA A 343 -26.11 -9.71 15.31
C ALA A 343 -27.44 -8.96 15.43
N ALA A 344 -28.56 -9.68 15.53
CA ALA A 344 -29.84 -9.07 15.91
C ALA A 344 -29.80 -8.60 17.37
N ASP A 345 -30.59 -7.58 17.72
CA ASP A 345 -30.63 -7.01 19.08
C ASP A 345 -30.89 -8.07 20.18
N ALA A 346 -31.74 -9.06 19.89
CA ALA A 346 -32.05 -10.15 20.82
C ALA A 346 -30.88 -11.13 21.04
N GLU A 347 -29.93 -11.20 20.10
CA GLU A 347 -28.80 -12.13 20.14
C GLU A 347 -27.57 -11.50 20.80
N MET A 348 -27.47 -10.17 20.82
CA MET A 348 -26.30 -9.44 21.33
C MET A 348 -25.85 -9.88 22.73
N PRO A 349 -26.74 -10.07 23.74
CA PRO A 349 -26.31 -10.52 25.06
C PRO A 349 -25.64 -11.89 25.04
N SER A 350 -26.13 -12.80 24.19
CA SER A 350 -25.54 -14.15 24.06
C SER A 350 -24.18 -14.13 23.36
N VAL A 351 -24.01 -13.26 22.37
CA VAL A 351 -22.73 -13.07 21.65
C VAL A 351 -21.66 -12.52 22.60
N LEU A 352 -22.03 -11.55 23.45
CA LEU A 352 -21.13 -10.97 24.44
C LEU A 352 -20.77 -11.99 25.52
N ALA A 353 -21.76 -12.68 26.08
CA ALA A 353 -21.55 -13.70 27.12
C ALA A 353 -20.70 -14.90 26.67
N ALA A 354 -20.64 -15.19 25.37
CA ALA A 354 -19.81 -16.25 24.81
C ALA A 354 -18.31 -15.92 24.79
N GLN A 355 -17.91 -14.65 24.95
CA GLN A 355 -16.52 -14.20 24.84
C GLN A 355 -16.11 -13.25 25.98
N PRO A 356 -16.25 -13.65 27.25
CA PRO A 356 -15.92 -12.80 28.38
C PRO A 356 -14.41 -12.47 28.42
N GLY A 357 -14.07 -11.23 28.78
CA GLY A 357 -12.69 -10.77 28.93
C GLY A 357 -12.00 -10.36 27.63
N VAL A 358 -12.70 -10.41 26.48
CA VAL A 358 -12.17 -9.91 25.21
C VAL A 358 -12.20 -8.37 25.17
N ASP A 359 -13.24 -7.75 25.73
CA ASP A 359 -13.36 -6.30 25.84
C ASP A 359 -14.01 -5.91 27.16
N GLY A 360 -13.20 -5.41 28.10
CA GLY A 360 -13.67 -5.09 29.45
C GLY A 360 -14.70 -3.97 29.51
N GLU A 361 -14.73 -3.04 28.55
CA GLU A 361 -15.77 -2.00 28.49
C GLU A 361 -17.11 -2.58 28.03
N LEU A 362 -17.09 -3.49 27.06
CA LEU A 362 -18.31 -4.20 26.64
C LEU A 362 -18.80 -5.13 27.75
N ASP A 363 -17.90 -5.84 28.44
CA ASP A 363 -18.26 -6.70 29.58
C ASP A 363 -18.92 -5.89 30.70
N ALA A 364 -18.38 -4.70 31.03
CA ALA A 364 -18.96 -3.80 32.02
C ALA A 364 -20.31 -3.19 31.57
N ALA A 365 -20.56 -3.16 30.26
CA ALA A 365 -21.77 -2.65 29.64
C ALA A 365 -22.77 -3.76 29.27
N ALA A 366 -22.57 -5.01 29.74
CA ALA A 366 -23.39 -6.15 29.36
C ALA A 366 -24.88 -6.02 29.74
N ASP A 367 -25.17 -5.25 30.79
CA ASP A 367 -26.54 -4.99 31.27
C ASP A 367 -27.26 -3.85 30.49
N LEU A 368 -26.58 -3.19 29.55
CA LEU A 368 -27.22 -2.17 28.72
C LEU A 368 -28.30 -2.79 27.82
N VAL A 369 -29.37 -2.04 27.58
CA VAL A 369 -30.35 -2.41 26.57
C VAL A 369 -29.69 -2.49 25.18
N PRO A 370 -30.09 -3.44 24.31
CA PRO A 370 -29.40 -3.70 23.04
C PRO A 370 -29.13 -2.48 22.15
N PRO A 371 -30.04 -1.49 22.02
CA PRO A 371 -29.77 -0.29 21.23
C PRO A 371 -28.57 0.54 21.75
N LEU A 372 -28.42 0.66 23.07
CA LEU A 372 -27.30 1.38 23.68
C LEU A 372 -25.99 0.58 23.56
N LEU A 373 -26.06 -0.74 23.74
CA LEU A 373 -24.91 -1.62 23.51
C LEU A 373 -24.44 -1.52 22.05
N ARG A 374 -25.36 -1.50 21.08
CA ARG A 374 -25.03 -1.33 19.67
C ARG A 374 -24.38 0.01 19.37
N GLN A 375 -24.84 1.09 20.00
CA GLN A 375 -24.20 2.40 19.88
C GLN A 375 -22.76 2.36 20.40
N LEU A 376 -22.51 1.73 21.55
CA LEU A 376 -21.17 1.54 22.09
C LEU A 376 -20.29 0.73 21.13
N VAL A 377 -20.80 -0.40 20.60
CA VAL A 377 -20.10 -1.23 19.60
C VAL A 377 -19.70 -0.40 18.38
N ARG A 378 -20.61 0.40 17.83
CA ARG A 378 -20.33 1.25 16.65
C ARG A 378 -19.31 2.35 16.94
N LEU A 379 -19.34 2.95 18.13
CA LEU A 379 -18.32 3.90 18.56
C LEU A 379 -16.96 3.23 18.64
N LYS A 380 -16.88 2.03 19.25
CA LYS A 380 -15.63 1.27 19.35
C LYS A 380 -15.11 0.82 17.98
N LEU A 381 -15.96 0.35 17.08
CA LEU A 381 -15.59 0.02 15.69
C LEU A 381 -14.93 1.22 15.01
N LYS A 382 -15.54 2.41 15.13
CA LYS A 382 -15.01 3.66 14.58
C LYS A 382 -13.68 4.08 15.22
N ASP A 383 -13.62 4.11 16.56
CA ASP A 383 -12.44 4.58 17.31
C ASP A 383 -11.24 3.65 17.11
N GLN A 384 -11.50 2.34 17.01
CA GLN A 384 -10.47 1.32 16.76
C GLN A 384 -10.20 1.09 15.27
N LYS A 385 -10.87 1.86 14.39
CA LYS A 385 -10.70 1.79 12.92
C LYS A 385 -11.02 0.40 12.34
N VAL A 386 -11.83 -0.40 13.03
CA VAL A 386 -12.15 -1.78 12.63
C VAL A 386 -13.07 -1.75 11.41
N ILE A 387 -12.68 -2.48 10.36
CA ILE A 387 -13.49 -2.66 9.14
C ILE A 387 -14.28 -3.96 9.25
N SER A 388 -13.63 -5.02 9.72
CA SER A 388 -14.21 -6.34 9.97
C SER A 388 -13.35 -7.09 10.98
N GLY A 389 -13.73 -8.33 11.33
CA GLY A 389 -12.93 -9.18 12.22
C GLY A 389 -11.51 -9.44 11.71
N ALA A 390 -11.26 -9.27 10.41
CA ALA A 390 -9.97 -9.53 9.77
C ALA A 390 -9.23 -8.28 9.29
N TYR A 391 -9.89 -7.11 9.20
CA TYR A 391 -9.27 -5.89 8.67
C TYR A 391 -9.59 -4.67 9.50
N LYS A 392 -8.65 -3.74 9.51
CA LYS A 392 -8.83 -2.39 10.03
C LYS A 392 -8.26 -1.39 9.03
N HIS A 393 -8.62 -0.11 9.15
CA HIS A 393 -7.93 0.92 8.37
C HIS A 393 -6.73 1.49 9.13
N VAL A 394 -5.65 1.74 8.39
CA VAL A 394 -4.38 2.27 8.89
C VAL A 394 -3.97 3.54 8.15
N ASP A 395 -2.94 4.18 8.68
CA ASP A 395 -2.36 5.40 8.14
C ASP A 395 -0.83 5.43 8.33
N GLY A 396 -0.13 6.09 7.40
CA GLY A 396 1.33 6.15 7.32
C GLY A 396 1.86 6.09 5.89
N THR A 397 2.98 6.78 5.63
CA THR A 397 3.73 6.64 4.36
C THR A 397 4.26 5.21 4.16
N SER A 398 4.41 4.44 5.24
CA SER A 398 4.67 3.00 5.24
C SER A 398 3.68 2.18 4.42
N PHE A 399 2.46 2.68 4.19
CA PHE A 399 1.43 2.06 3.35
C PHE A 399 1.39 2.66 1.93
N ALA A 400 1.73 3.94 1.78
CA ALA A 400 1.81 4.58 0.47
C ALA A 400 2.92 3.97 -0.41
N ALA A 401 4.11 3.74 0.14
CA ALA A 401 5.22 3.09 -0.57
C ALA A 401 4.88 1.69 -1.14
N PRO A 402 4.36 0.73 -0.36
CA PRO A 402 4.03 -0.60 -0.88
C PRO A 402 2.89 -0.55 -1.90
N ILE A 403 1.96 0.40 -1.78
CA ILE A 403 0.96 0.66 -2.80
C ILE A 403 1.62 1.02 -4.13
N VAL A 404 2.57 1.96 -4.14
CA VAL A 404 3.28 2.34 -5.38
C VAL A 404 4.16 1.20 -5.90
N ALA A 405 4.81 0.44 -5.02
CA ALA A 405 5.54 -0.76 -5.38
C ALA A 405 4.63 -1.79 -6.09
N SER A 406 3.38 -1.94 -5.64
CA SER A 406 2.42 -2.84 -6.28
C SER A 406 1.90 -2.32 -7.63
N VAL A 407 1.78 -1.00 -7.83
CA VAL A 407 1.52 -0.42 -9.18
C VAL A 407 2.71 -0.68 -10.11
N ALA A 408 3.94 -0.52 -9.63
CA ALA A 408 5.14 -0.86 -10.40
C ALA A 408 5.16 -2.34 -10.81
N ALA A 409 4.63 -3.25 -9.98
CA ALA A 409 4.50 -4.65 -10.35
C ALA A 409 3.47 -4.88 -11.47
N GLN A 410 2.34 -4.15 -11.49
CA GLN A 410 1.43 -4.19 -12.65
C GLN A 410 2.11 -3.67 -13.92
N MET A 411 2.90 -2.61 -13.82
CA MET A 411 3.67 -2.08 -14.96
C MET A 411 4.69 -3.09 -15.50
N LEU A 412 5.37 -3.83 -14.61
CA LEU A 412 6.33 -4.87 -14.99
C LEU A 412 5.65 -6.14 -15.53
N GLU A 413 4.44 -6.45 -15.09
CA GLU A 413 3.64 -7.50 -15.70
C GLU A 413 3.26 -7.11 -17.13
N ALA A 414 2.82 -5.86 -17.32
CA ALA A 414 2.45 -5.31 -18.62
C ALA A 414 3.65 -5.18 -19.57
N ASN A 415 4.83 -4.85 -19.03
CA ASN A 415 6.07 -4.73 -19.79
C ASN A 415 7.28 -5.21 -18.96
N PRO A 416 7.66 -6.50 -19.09
CA PRO A 416 8.75 -7.08 -18.32
C PRO A 416 10.14 -6.47 -18.58
N THR A 417 10.29 -5.76 -19.71
CA THR A 417 11.57 -5.18 -20.17
C THR A 417 11.93 -3.86 -19.50
N LEU A 418 10.99 -3.21 -18.81
CA LEU A 418 11.21 -1.91 -18.19
C LEU A 418 12.33 -1.95 -17.15
N LEU A 419 13.23 -0.97 -17.25
CA LEU A 419 14.28 -0.71 -16.28
C LEU A 419 13.73 0.14 -15.10
N PRO A 420 14.35 0.07 -13.90
CA PRO A 420 13.87 0.82 -12.74
C PRO A 420 13.67 2.32 -12.97
N HIS A 421 14.59 2.96 -13.69
CA HIS A 421 14.49 4.39 -13.99
C HIS A 421 13.34 4.71 -14.96
N GLU A 422 12.98 3.78 -15.84
CA GLU A 422 11.83 3.93 -16.75
C GLU A 422 10.53 3.81 -15.96
N VAL A 423 10.42 2.83 -15.06
CA VAL A 423 9.28 2.69 -14.16
C VAL A 423 9.09 3.96 -13.33
N LYS A 424 10.16 4.46 -12.69
CA LYS A 424 10.15 5.72 -11.94
C LYS A 424 9.70 6.90 -12.80
N ARG A 425 10.26 7.05 -14.00
CA ARG A 425 9.90 8.12 -14.94
C ARG A 425 8.42 8.06 -15.36
N LEU A 426 7.91 6.87 -15.66
CA LEU A 426 6.53 6.66 -16.06
C LEU A 426 5.57 7.03 -14.93
N LEU A 427 5.80 6.54 -13.71
CA LEU A 427 5.00 6.88 -12.52
C LEU A 427 4.96 8.39 -12.26
N VAL A 428 6.12 9.06 -12.37
CA VAL A 428 6.21 10.53 -12.25
C VAL A 428 5.42 11.23 -13.35
N ARG A 429 5.59 10.80 -14.61
CA ARG A 429 4.96 11.44 -15.77
C ARG A 429 3.44 11.30 -15.77
N THR A 430 2.92 10.19 -15.26
CA THR A 430 1.48 9.90 -15.23
C THR A 430 0.82 10.30 -13.91
N ALA A 431 1.59 10.79 -12.94
CA ALA A 431 1.05 11.28 -11.67
C ALA A 431 0.12 12.48 -11.88
N ARG A 432 -0.97 12.53 -11.11
CA ARG A 432 -1.96 13.61 -11.17
C ARG A 432 -1.64 14.70 -10.16
N ARG A 433 -1.44 15.92 -10.66
CA ARG A 433 -1.25 17.10 -9.82
C ARG A 433 -2.48 17.35 -8.95
N ILE A 434 -2.24 17.60 -7.67
CA ILE A 434 -3.26 17.95 -6.69
C ILE A 434 -3.31 19.46 -6.58
N ALA A 435 -4.45 20.05 -6.96
CA ALA A 435 -4.65 21.49 -6.89
C ALA A 435 -4.61 21.98 -5.44
N GLY A 436 -3.94 23.10 -5.19
CA GLY A 436 -3.85 23.72 -3.86
C GLY A 436 -2.88 23.06 -2.89
N VAL A 437 -2.07 22.10 -3.36
CA VAL A 437 -1.01 21.46 -2.55
C VAL A 437 0.36 21.88 -3.08
N ASP A 438 1.30 22.20 -2.19
CA ASP A 438 2.66 22.58 -2.57
C ASP A 438 3.39 21.45 -3.30
N VAL A 439 4.18 21.81 -4.32
CA VAL A 439 4.96 20.87 -5.13
C VAL A 439 5.89 20.04 -4.26
N ASP A 440 6.49 20.66 -3.24
CA ASP A 440 7.45 19.98 -2.36
C ASP A 440 6.82 18.84 -1.58
N ARG A 441 5.53 18.98 -1.22
CA ARG A 441 4.77 17.97 -0.47
C ARG A 441 4.24 16.85 -1.36
N GLN A 442 3.74 17.20 -2.55
CA GLN A 442 3.12 16.23 -3.46
C GLN A 442 4.09 15.58 -4.45
N GLY A 443 5.33 16.08 -4.56
CA GLY A 443 6.26 15.69 -5.61
C GLY A 443 5.68 16.02 -6.98
N TRP A 444 5.48 15.00 -7.81
CA TRP A 444 4.83 15.11 -9.13
C TRP A 444 3.33 14.85 -9.09
N GLY A 445 2.77 14.49 -7.94
CA GLY A 445 1.35 14.30 -7.72
C GLY A 445 0.97 12.89 -7.27
N ALA A 446 -0.34 12.63 -7.23
CA ALA A 446 -0.90 11.35 -6.84
C ALA A 446 -0.70 10.29 -7.94
N VAL A 447 -0.29 9.09 -7.57
CA VAL A 447 -0.16 7.96 -8.50
C VAL A 447 -1.51 7.60 -9.12
N ASP A 448 -1.50 7.40 -10.43
CA ASP A 448 -2.61 6.91 -11.24
C ASP A 448 -2.20 5.56 -11.85
N ALA A 449 -2.77 4.47 -11.33
CA ALA A 449 -2.36 3.12 -11.68
C ALA A 449 -2.70 2.78 -13.14
N GLU A 450 -3.90 3.11 -13.61
CA GLU A 450 -4.30 2.89 -14.99
C GLU A 450 -3.38 3.65 -15.96
N ALA A 451 -3.15 4.94 -15.72
CA ALA A 451 -2.31 5.73 -16.62
C ALA A 451 -0.86 5.21 -16.64
N ALA A 452 -0.31 4.82 -15.49
CA ALA A 452 1.03 4.27 -15.39
C ALA A 452 1.18 2.94 -16.15
N VAL A 453 0.22 2.03 -15.99
CA VAL A 453 0.23 0.71 -16.64
C VAL A 453 0.02 0.82 -18.15
N ARG A 454 -0.92 1.65 -18.62
CA ARG A 454 -1.10 1.89 -20.06
C ARG A 454 0.19 2.46 -20.69
N ALA A 455 0.80 3.43 -20.03
CA ALA A 455 2.07 4.01 -20.51
C ALA A 455 3.22 2.98 -20.50
N ALA A 456 3.22 2.02 -19.58
CA ALA A 456 4.17 0.91 -19.55
C ALA A 456 3.99 -0.02 -20.75
N SER A 457 2.76 -0.41 -21.08
CA SER A 457 2.43 -1.27 -22.24
C SER A 457 2.84 -0.64 -23.57
N GLU A 458 2.74 0.69 -23.69
CA GLU A 458 3.09 1.44 -24.91
C GLU A 458 4.60 1.72 -25.05
N THR A 459 5.37 1.54 -23.97
CA THR A 459 6.81 1.82 -23.98
C THR A 459 7.55 0.73 -24.75
N ARG A 460 8.20 1.11 -25.86
CA ARG A 460 9.05 0.20 -26.63
C ARG A 460 10.34 -0.10 -25.86
N PRO A 461 10.89 -1.33 -25.97
CA PRO A 461 12.22 -1.61 -25.47
C PRO A 461 13.22 -0.64 -26.11
N MET A 462 14.05 0.01 -25.30
CA MET A 462 15.17 0.76 -25.85
C MET A 462 16.14 -0.23 -26.48
N ASP A 463 16.43 -0.07 -27.77
CA ASP A 463 17.50 -0.83 -28.42
C ASP A 463 18.81 -0.54 -27.67
N ALA A 464 19.50 -1.61 -27.26
CA ALA A 464 20.75 -1.58 -26.51
C ALA A 464 21.91 -0.84 -27.23
N THR A 465 21.67 -0.33 -28.43
CA THR A 465 22.62 0.41 -29.27
C THR A 465 22.50 1.93 -29.16
N SER A 466 21.54 2.47 -28.41
CA SER A 466 21.31 3.91 -28.29
C SER A 466 21.90 4.56 -27.03
N SER A 467 22.98 3.99 -26.48
CA SER A 467 23.79 4.71 -25.48
C SER A 467 24.70 5.72 -26.18
N PRO A 468 24.69 7.02 -25.82
CA PRO A 468 25.65 7.98 -26.34
C PRO A 468 27.00 7.74 -25.68
N ALA A 469 27.70 6.68 -26.10
CA ALA A 469 29.10 6.50 -25.79
C ALA A 469 29.89 7.59 -26.54
N ALA A 470 30.46 8.50 -25.76
CA ALA A 470 31.56 9.41 -26.07
C ALA A 470 31.89 9.59 -27.57
N LYS A 471 31.41 10.69 -28.16
CA LYS A 471 32.12 11.30 -29.29
C LYS A 471 33.52 11.65 -28.79
N GLY A 472 34.50 10.84 -29.16
CA GLY A 472 35.91 11.15 -28.98
C GLY A 472 36.20 12.51 -29.62
N VAL A 473 36.56 13.49 -28.81
CA VAL A 473 37.15 14.73 -29.27
C VAL A 473 38.58 14.39 -29.69
N SER A 474 38.76 13.98 -30.94
CA SER A 474 40.07 14.00 -31.57
C SER A 474 40.40 15.45 -31.92
N GLY A 475 41.03 16.15 -30.96
CA GLY A 475 41.69 17.41 -31.22
C GLY A 475 42.98 17.15 -32.01
N GLU A 476 42.92 17.24 -33.34
CA GLU A 476 44.12 17.45 -34.15
C GLU A 476 44.51 18.92 -34.05
N ARG A 477 45.67 19.15 -33.42
CA ARG A 477 46.33 20.44 -33.33
C ARG A 477 46.86 20.81 -34.71
N LYS A 478 46.54 22.02 -35.15
CA LYS A 478 47.35 22.72 -36.14
C LYS A 478 48.70 23.06 -35.51
N ASN A 479 49.78 22.56 -36.10
CA ASN A 479 50.95 23.33 -36.52
C ASN A 479 51.87 22.45 -37.37
#